data_AF-A0A2A2UZ07-F1
#
_entry.id   AF-A0A2A2UZ07-F1
#
_cell.length_a   1.000
_cell.length_b   1.000
_cell.length_c   1.000
_cell.angle_alpha   90.00
_cell.angle_beta   90.00
_cell.angle_gamma   90.00
#
_symmetry.space_group_name_H-M   'P 1'
#
loop_
_entity.id
_entity.type
_entity.pdbx_description
1 polymer ?
#
loop_
_entity_poly.entity_id
_entity_poly.type
_entity_poly.pdbx_seq_one_letter_code
_entity_poly.pdbx_strand_id
1 'polypeptide(L)'
;MNKLEDPLRTILKTYCHVESYDPSILRRAVGIGEDYPYDLIKVRAQLREAIDLNLISLTEYEELTDEDFDSIEDLHEWLEELYSELL
;
A
#
# COMPACT_ATOMS: atom_id res chain seq x y z
N MET A 1 3.05 -15.26 -8.97
CA MET A 1 3.31 -15.46 -7.53
C MET A 1 3.35 -14.07 -6.94
N ASN A 2 2.28 -13.67 -6.24
CA ASN A 2 2.23 -12.37 -5.58
C ASN A 2 3.34 -12.32 -4.52
N LYS A 3 4.30 -11.40 -4.65
CA LYS A 3 5.42 -11.24 -3.69
C LYS A 3 5.05 -10.43 -2.46
N LEU A 4 3.92 -9.72 -2.51
CA LEU A 4 3.44 -8.94 -1.37
C LEU A 4 2.89 -9.87 -0.29
N GLU A 5 3.59 -9.90 0.84
CA GLU A 5 3.17 -10.64 2.03
C GLU A 5 2.14 -9.86 2.85
N ASP A 6 1.30 -10.57 3.58
CA ASP A 6 0.46 -9.96 4.60
C ASP A 6 1.31 -9.43 5.76
N PRO A 7 0.96 -8.26 6.32
CA PRO A 7 -0.27 -7.50 6.13
C PRO A 7 -0.38 -6.53 4.96
N LEU A 8 0.74 -6.17 4.31
CA LEU A 8 0.78 -5.09 3.32
C LEU A 8 -0.23 -5.30 2.19
N ARG A 9 -0.31 -6.53 1.67
CA ARG A 9 -1.23 -6.87 0.57
C ARG A 9 -2.70 -6.59 0.91
N THR A 10 -3.15 -6.97 2.10
CA THR A 10 -4.55 -6.77 2.50
C THR A 10 -4.84 -5.27 2.69
N ILE A 11 -3.88 -4.50 3.18
CA ILE A 11 -4.03 -3.05 3.35
C ILE A 11 -4.17 -2.36 1.99
N LEU A 12 -3.27 -2.63 1.04
CA LEU A 12 -3.36 -2.05 -0.30
C LEU A 12 -4.69 -2.39 -0.96
N LYS A 13 -5.11 -3.65 -0.91
CA LYS A 13 -6.39 -4.09 -1.48
C LYS A 13 -7.61 -3.41 -0.84
N THR A 14 -7.58 -3.20 0.48
CA THR A 14 -8.75 -2.77 1.24
C THR A 14 -8.86 -1.25 1.29
N TYR A 15 -7.73 -0.56 1.40
CA TYR A 15 -7.67 0.88 1.65
C TYR A 15 -7.08 1.67 0.50
N CYS A 16 -6.31 1.05 -0.40
CA CYS A 16 -5.77 1.70 -1.60
C CYS A 16 -6.57 1.39 -2.86
N HIS A 17 -7.76 0.82 -2.73
CA HIS A 17 -8.64 0.61 -3.88
C HIS A 17 -9.14 1.95 -4.43
N VAL A 18 -9.17 2.14 -5.76
CA VAL A 18 -9.51 3.41 -6.42
C VAL A 18 -10.85 4.00 -5.94
N GLU A 19 -11.84 3.15 -5.70
CA GLU A 19 -13.18 3.57 -5.25
C GLU A 19 -13.27 3.83 -3.74
N SER A 20 -12.25 3.51 -2.95
CA SER A 20 -12.28 3.52 -1.49
C SER A 20 -11.07 4.16 -0.83
N TYR A 21 -10.13 4.70 -1.61
CA TYR A 21 -8.94 5.34 -1.08
C TYR A 21 -9.31 6.59 -0.28
N ASP A 22 -9.09 6.52 1.02
CA ASP A 22 -9.22 7.64 1.93
C ASP A 22 -8.01 7.66 2.89
N PRO A 23 -7.11 8.65 2.76
CA PRO A 23 -5.90 8.71 3.56
C PRO A 23 -6.20 8.89 5.06
N SER A 24 -7.35 9.46 5.42
CA SER A 24 -7.73 9.59 6.83
C SER A 24 -8.12 8.24 7.43
N ILE A 25 -8.80 7.39 6.65
CA ILE A 25 -9.16 6.04 7.06
C ILE A 25 -7.92 5.17 7.15
N LEU A 26 -7.01 5.24 6.16
CA LEU A 26 -5.76 4.50 6.18
C LEU A 26 -4.91 4.86 7.41
N ARG A 27 -4.67 6.15 7.66
CA ARG A 27 -3.93 6.61 8.84
C ARG A 27 -4.60 6.18 10.14
N ARG A 28 -5.93 6.15 10.19
CA ARG A 28 -6.67 5.72 11.38
C ARG A 28 -6.58 4.21 11.60
N ALA A 29 -6.80 3.44 10.55
CA ALA A 29 -6.77 1.98 10.58
C ALA A 29 -5.37 1.45 10.90
N VAL A 30 -4.34 1.99 10.24
CA VAL A 30 -2.96 1.54 10.42
C VAL A 30 -2.29 2.25 11.60
N GLY A 31 -2.57 3.54 11.84
CA GLY A 31 -1.87 4.36 12.84
C GLY A 31 -2.41 4.28 14.28
N ILE A 32 -3.73 4.09 14.48
CA ILE A 32 -4.34 4.08 15.82
C ILE A 32 -4.54 2.65 16.33
N GLY A 33 -4.46 1.64 15.44
CA GLY A 33 -4.66 0.23 15.80
C GLY A 33 -6.08 -0.07 16.32
N GLU A 34 -7.03 0.85 16.14
CA GLU A 34 -8.41 0.71 16.63
C GLU A 34 -9.20 -0.34 15.85
N ASP A 35 -8.89 -0.56 14.57
CA ASP A 35 -9.71 -1.39 13.67
C ASP A 35 -8.92 -2.48 12.93
N TYR A 36 -7.58 -2.51 13.07
CA TYR A 36 -6.71 -3.41 12.31
C TYR A 36 -5.72 -4.17 13.20
N PRO A 37 -5.65 -5.52 13.12
CA PRO A 37 -4.78 -6.34 13.97
C PRO A 37 -3.30 -6.32 13.55
N TYR A 38 -2.92 -5.46 12.60
CA TYR A 38 -1.61 -5.49 11.97
C TYR A 38 -0.72 -4.33 12.42
N ASP A 39 0.55 -4.67 12.63
CA ASP A 39 1.57 -3.80 13.18
C ASP A 39 2.00 -2.74 12.14
N LEU A 40 1.73 -1.46 12.39
CA LEU A 40 2.13 -0.33 11.53
C LEU A 40 3.61 -0.39 11.17
N ILE A 41 4.47 -0.75 12.13
CA ILE A 41 5.91 -0.81 11.92
C ILE A 41 6.22 -1.88 10.87
N LYS A 42 5.52 -3.02 10.93
CA LYS A 42 5.68 -4.10 9.95
C LYS A 42 5.18 -3.70 8.57
N VAL A 43 4.01 -3.06 8.48
CA VAL A 43 3.44 -2.58 7.20
C VAL A 43 4.38 -1.58 6.53
N ARG A 44 4.89 -0.62 7.30
CA ARG A 44 5.85 0.38 6.80
C ARG A 44 7.14 -0.26 6.34
N ALA A 45 7.71 -1.18 7.12
CA ALA A 45 8.92 -1.90 6.73
C ALA A 45 8.72 -2.69 5.44
N GLN A 46 7.59 -3.40 5.29
CA GLN A 46 7.26 -4.13 4.08
C GLN A 46 7.04 -3.21 2.88
N LEU A 47 6.33 -2.08 3.06
CA LEU A 47 6.09 -1.13 1.97
C LEU A 47 7.42 -0.54 1.49
N ARG A 48 8.28 -0.14 2.44
CA ARG A 48 9.60 0.38 2.11
C ARG A 48 10.46 -0.64 1.38
N GLU A 49 10.51 -1.87 1.87
CA GLU A 49 11.24 -2.97 1.22
C GLU A 49 10.69 -3.24 -0.19
N ALA A 50 9.36 -3.19 -0.35
CA ALA A 50 8.73 -3.41 -1.64
C ALA A 50 9.05 -2.31 -2.67
N ILE A 51 9.17 -1.05 -2.23
CA ILE A 51 9.62 0.06 -3.07
C ILE A 51 11.12 -0.09 -3.42
N ASP A 52 11.99 -0.24 -2.42
CA ASP A 52 13.46 -0.33 -2.61
C ASP A 52 13.86 -1.55 -3.48
N LEU A 53 13.19 -2.69 -3.30
CA LEU A 53 13.44 -3.92 -4.08
C LEU A 53 12.56 -4.03 -5.33
N ASN A 54 11.73 -3.03 -5.61
CA ASN A 54 10.80 -2.99 -6.73
C ASN A 54 9.99 -4.29 -6.86
N LEU A 55 9.41 -4.73 -5.74
CA LEU A 55 8.67 -6.00 -5.62
C LEU A 55 7.24 -5.90 -6.14
N ILE A 56 6.74 -4.68 -6.37
CA ILE A 56 5.40 -4.39 -6.87
C ILE A 56 5.52 -4.02 -8.33
N SER A 57 4.95 -4.85 -9.21
CA SER A 57 4.78 -4.48 -10.61
C SER A 57 3.50 -3.66 -10.80
N LEU A 58 3.49 -2.83 -11.86
CA LEU A 58 2.32 -2.03 -12.26
C LEU A 58 1.06 -2.89 -12.28
N THR A 59 1.07 -3.94 -13.10
CA THR A 59 -0.07 -4.86 -13.26
C THR A 59 -0.50 -5.52 -11.95
N GLU A 60 0.45 -5.92 -11.09
CA GLU A 60 0.08 -6.52 -9.79
C GLU A 60 -0.63 -5.52 -8.87
N TYR A 61 -0.22 -4.25 -8.90
CA TYR A 61 -0.85 -3.20 -8.11
C TYR A 61 -2.23 -2.86 -8.68
N GLU A 62 -2.32 -2.64 -9.99
CA GLU A 62 -3.57 -2.33 -10.68
C GLU A 62 -4.62 -3.44 -10.50
N GLU A 63 -4.23 -4.72 -10.61
CA GLU A 63 -5.14 -5.84 -10.33
C GLU A 63 -5.56 -5.92 -8.85
N LEU A 64 -4.78 -5.34 -7.94
CA LEU A 64 -5.04 -5.37 -6.51
C LEU A 64 -5.95 -4.23 -6.06
N THR A 65 -5.79 -3.05 -6.65
CA THR A 65 -6.45 -1.80 -6.24
C THR A 65 -7.45 -1.25 -7.25
N ASP A 66 -7.49 -1.80 -8.46
CA ASP A 66 -8.28 -1.28 -9.59
C ASP A 66 -7.88 0.17 -9.96
N GLU A 67 -6.75 0.66 -9.45
CA GLU A 67 -6.14 1.90 -9.92
C GLU A 67 -5.41 1.62 -11.24
N ASP A 68 -5.43 2.56 -12.17
CA ASP A 68 -4.70 2.51 -13.45
C ASP A 68 -3.54 3.50 -13.37
N PHE A 69 -2.31 3.04 -13.60
CA PHE A 69 -1.12 3.91 -13.61
C PHE A 69 -0.54 3.98 -15.02
N ASP A 70 -0.18 5.19 -15.45
CA ASP A 70 0.40 5.39 -16.79
C ASP A 70 1.81 4.78 -16.91
N SER A 71 2.57 4.66 -15.81
CA SER A 71 3.93 4.09 -15.80
C SER A 71 4.37 3.59 -14.42
N ILE A 72 5.41 2.76 -14.39
CA ILE A 72 5.98 2.23 -13.15
C ILE A 72 6.57 3.34 -12.27
N GLU A 73 6.99 4.45 -12.89
CA GLU A 73 7.44 5.66 -12.22
C GLU A 73 6.28 6.32 -11.45
N ASP A 74 5.11 6.48 -12.07
CA ASP A 74 3.90 6.99 -11.40
C ASP A 74 3.49 6.10 -10.22
N LEU A 75 3.55 4.77 -10.38
CA LEU A 75 3.31 3.84 -9.27
C LEU A 75 4.34 4.03 -8.15
N HIS A 76 5.62 4.20 -8.49
CA HIS A 76 6.68 4.43 -7.49
C HIS A 76 6.47 5.74 -6.72
N GLU A 77 6.14 6.83 -7.42
CA GLU A 77 5.81 8.11 -6.78
C GLU A 77 4.61 7.95 -5.84
N TRP A 78 3.55 7.28 -6.29
CA TRP A 78 2.38 6.99 -5.46
C TRP A 78 2.70 6.18 -4.21
N LEU A 79 3.52 5.12 -4.34
CA LEU A 79 3.92 4.29 -3.20
C LEU A 79 4.78 5.07 -2.18
N GLU A 80 5.64 5.98 -2.65
CA GLU A 80 6.40 6.90 -1.79
C GLU A 80 5.49 7.91 -1.08
N GLU A 81 4.49 8.46 -1.75
CA GLU A 81 3.47 9.31 -1.13
C GLU A 81 2.69 8.54 -0.06
N LEU A 82 2.23 7.33 -0.37
CA LEU A 82 1.56 6.43 0.57
C LEU A 82 2.44 6.14 1.80
N TYR A 83 3.73 5.89 1.59
CA TYR A 83 4.69 5.65 2.68
C TYR A 83 4.85 6.89 3.57
N SER A 84 4.86 8.09 2.98
CA SER A 84 4.91 9.36 3.71
C SER A 84 3.60 9.66 4.46
N GLU A 85 2.46 9.23 3.94
CA GLU A 85 1.16 9.37 4.60
C GLU A 85 1.03 8.46 5.83
N LEU A 86 1.73 7.31 5.81
CA LEU A 86 1.85 6.39 6.95
C LEU A 86 2.87 6.85 8.01
N LEU A 87 3.47 8.05 7.84
CA LEU A 87 4.53 8.61 8.70
C LEU A 87 3.99 9.32 9.96
#